data_AF-A0A971Y6K9-F1
#
_entry.id   AF-A0A971Y6K9-F1
#
_cell.length_a   1.000
_cell.length_b   1.000
_cell.length_c   1.000
_cell.angle_alpha   90.00
_cell.angle_beta   90.00
_cell.angle_gamma   90.00
#
_symmetry.space_group_name_H-M   'P 1'
#
loop_
_entity.id
_entity.type
_entity.pdbx_description
1 polymer ?
#
loop_
_entity_poly.entity_id
_entity_poly.type
_entity_poly.pdbx_seq_one_letter_code
_entity_poly.pdbx_strand_id
1 'polypeptide(L)'
;IPKEELLEWAEEVLKPKAEIAFKGDGNYCPGEWCKFCRAAVKCRARAEAKMKLASFEFALPPLLTDEDIAEILSSIGDLTSWANEIMAYATDAAVNHGKEWPGFKVVASRSNRKYKDEKLVAEAAIKAGYSHIYRQSLITLTKMEKLMTKAKFNEILGGLIIKPPGKPSLVPISDKRAEINTSSAKNDFMEVM
;
A
#
# COMPACT_ATOMS: atom_id res chain seq x y z
N ILE A 1 -9.90 -40.11 42.94
CA ILE A 1 -10.79 -40.86 42.02
C ILE A 1 -11.07 -42.20 42.69
N PRO A 2 -12.35 -42.54 42.95
CA PRO A 2 -12.76 -43.83 43.51
C PRO A 2 -12.28 -45.02 42.67
N LYS A 3 -12.15 -46.19 43.30
CA LYS A 3 -11.59 -47.39 42.65
C LYS A 3 -12.46 -47.85 41.48
N GLU A 4 -13.76 -47.81 41.67
CA GLU A 4 -14.75 -48.27 40.69
C GLU A 4 -14.69 -47.41 39.42
N GLU A 5 -14.60 -46.08 39.56
CA GLU A 5 -14.43 -45.15 38.43
C GLU A 5 -13.10 -45.35 37.67
N LEU A 6 -12.02 -45.72 38.38
CA LEU A 6 -10.74 -46.05 37.73
C LEU A 6 -10.82 -47.36 36.94
N LEU A 7 -11.52 -48.36 37.47
CA LEU A 7 -11.72 -49.63 36.79
C LEU A 7 -12.60 -49.47 35.56
N GLU A 8 -13.68 -48.70 35.66
CA GLU A 8 -14.55 -48.37 34.54
C GLU A 8 -13.80 -47.63 33.43
N TRP A 9 -13.03 -46.59 33.77
CA TRP A 9 -12.18 -45.89 32.80
C TRP A 9 -11.14 -46.82 32.14
N ALA A 10 -10.57 -47.76 32.90
CA ALA A 10 -9.61 -48.71 32.36
C ALA A 10 -10.24 -49.67 31.34
N GLU A 11 -11.45 -50.16 31.63
CA GLU A 11 -12.17 -51.08 30.74
C GLU A 11 -12.75 -50.36 29.52
N GLU A 12 -13.34 -49.18 29.69
CA GLU A 12 -14.08 -48.51 28.62
C GLU A 12 -13.24 -47.56 27.77
N VAL A 13 -12.19 -46.96 28.33
CA VAL A 13 -11.39 -45.94 27.63
C VAL A 13 -9.98 -46.44 27.34
N LEU A 14 -9.30 -47.03 28.32
CA LEU A 14 -7.90 -47.42 28.17
C LEU A 14 -7.74 -48.65 27.28
N LYS A 15 -8.44 -49.76 27.58
CA LYS A 15 -8.32 -51.00 26.81
C LYS A 15 -8.64 -50.82 25.32
N PRO A 16 -9.77 -50.19 24.92
CA PRO A 16 -10.09 -50.04 23.49
C PRO A 16 -9.07 -49.15 22.76
N LYS A 17 -8.59 -48.08 23.40
CA LYS A 17 -7.56 -47.22 22.80
C LYS A 17 -6.21 -47.93 22.66
N ALA A 18 -5.85 -48.78 23.63
CA ALA A 18 -4.63 -49.58 23.57
C ALA A 18 -4.68 -50.58 22.41
N GLU A 19 -5.82 -51.23 22.19
CA GLU A 19 -6.01 -52.14 21.05
C GLU A 19 -5.90 -51.42 19.70
N ILE A 20 -6.53 -50.24 19.56
CA ILE A 20 -6.45 -49.43 18.34
C ILE A 20 -5.00 -48.99 18.08
N ALA A 21 -4.29 -48.54 19.12
CA ALA A 21 -2.88 -48.16 18.99
C ALA A 21 -1.99 -49.35 18.59
N PHE A 22 -2.27 -50.55 19.14
CA PHE A 22 -1.54 -51.77 18.80
C PHE A 22 -1.75 -52.18 17.34
N LYS A 23 -2.96 -51.98 16.79
CA LYS A 23 -3.26 -52.20 15.37
C LYS A 23 -2.63 -51.14 14.46
N GLY A 24 -2.14 -50.03 15.01
CA GLY A 24 -1.53 -48.92 14.26
C GLY A 24 -2.52 -47.87 13.76
N ASP A 25 -3.81 -48.04 14.04
CA ASP A 25 -4.90 -47.15 13.61
C ASP A 25 -5.16 -46.00 14.61
N GLY A 26 -4.21 -45.77 15.52
CA GLY A 26 -4.30 -44.72 16.52
C GLY A 26 -4.19 -43.32 15.90
N ASN A 27 -5.06 -42.41 16.34
CA ASN A 27 -4.96 -41.01 15.96
C ASN A 27 -3.78 -40.32 16.68
N TYR A 28 -3.02 -39.53 15.92
CA TYR A 28 -1.90 -38.77 16.48
C TYR A 28 -2.39 -37.46 17.08
N CYS A 29 -2.31 -37.35 18.42
CA CYS A 29 -2.74 -36.16 19.17
C CYS A 29 -1.52 -35.44 19.76
N PRO A 30 -1.04 -34.35 19.13
CA PRO A 30 0.11 -33.60 19.63
C PRO A 30 -0.26 -32.76 20.85
N GLY A 31 0.57 -32.80 21.90
CA GLY A 31 0.36 -32.07 23.16
C GLY A 31 1.68 -31.81 23.91
N GLU A 32 1.61 -31.33 25.16
CA GLU A 32 2.81 -31.01 25.96
C GLU A 32 3.73 -32.21 26.19
N TRP A 33 3.15 -33.42 26.24
CA TRP A 33 3.86 -34.69 26.37
C TRP A 33 4.74 -35.01 25.15
N CYS A 34 4.53 -34.37 23.99
CA CYS A 34 5.33 -34.62 22.80
C CYS A 34 6.82 -34.29 22.98
N LYS A 35 7.21 -33.48 23.98
CA LYS A 35 8.63 -33.22 24.29
C LYS A 35 9.39 -34.48 24.71
N PHE A 36 8.68 -35.48 25.24
CA PHE A 36 9.25 -36.75 25.68
C PHE A 36 9.07 -37.88 24.66
N CYS A 37 8.36 -37.63 23.55
CA CYS A 37 8.12 -38.64 22.54
C CYS A 37 9.42 -38.95 21.77
N ARG A 38 9.78 -40.22 21.58
CA ARG A 38 10.99 -40.58 20.82
C ARG A 38 10.90 -40.17 19.34
N ALA A 39 9.70 -40.15 18.78
CA ALA A 39 9.44 -39.68 17.42
C ALA A 39 9.26 -38.15 17.34
N ALA A 40 9.45 -37.43 18.46
CA ALA A 40 9.28 -35.98 18.60
C ALA A 40 9.74 -35.15 17.42
N VAL A 41 10.92 -35.47 16.86
CA VAL A 41 11.59 -34.71 15.80
C VAL A 41 11.03 -35.04 14.41
N LYS A 42 10.54 -36.27 14.20
CA LYS A 42 10.08 -36.76 12.88
C LYS A 42 8.57 -36.97 12.78
N CYS A 43 7.82 -36.69 13.84
CA CYS A 43 6.38 -36.88 13.90
C CYS A 43 5.63 -35.83 13.06
N ARG A 44 4.97 -36.29 11.98
CA ARG A 44 4.23 -35.42 11.06
C ARG A 44 3.09 -34.67 11.75
N ALA A 45 2.29 -35.33 12.58
CA ALA A 45 1.19 -34.68 13.30
C ALA A 45 1.66 -33.58 14.26
N ARG A 46 2.83 -33.78 14.90
CA ARG A 46 3.44 -32.72 15.74
C ARG A 46 3.95 -31.57 14.88
N ALA A 47 4.57 -31.86 13.73
CA ALA A 47 5.01 -30.84 12.79
C ALA A 47 3.82 -30.02 12.25
N GLU A 48 2.71 -30.66 11.90
CA GLU A 48 1.47 -30.01 11.45
C GLU A 48 0.84 -29.13 12.53
N ALA A 49 0.77 -29.61 13.77
CA ALA A 49 0.27 -28.80 14.89
C ALA A 49 1.17 -27.59 15.20
N LYS A 50 2.50 -27.71 14.99
CA LYS A 50 3.42 -26.58 15.10
C LYS A 50 3.40 -25.67 13.86
N MET A 51 3.16 -26.20 12.66
CA MET A 51 2.92 -25.42 11.44
C MET A 51 1.62 -24.61 11.51
N LYS A 52 0.57 -25.09 12.17
CA LYS A 52 -0.61 -24.27 12.50
C LYS A 52 -0.26 -23.08 13.41
N LEU A 53 0.71 -23.21 14.31
CA LEU A 53 1.23 -22.07 15.06
C LEU A 53 2.06 -21.13 14.17
N ALA A 54 2.85 -21.67 13.23
CA ALA A 54 3.56 -20.88 12.22
C ALA A 54 2.63 -20.20 11.19
N SER A 55 1.38 -20.66 11.02
CA SER A 55 0.37 -19.95 10.23
C SER A 55 -0.05 -18.61 10.86
N PHE A 56 0.22 -18.42 12.16
CA PHE A 56 0.11 -17.11 12.81
C PHE A 56 1.38 -16.24 12.65
N GLU A 57 2.48 -16.78 12.09
CA GLU A 57 3.75 -16.06 11.89
C GLU A 57 3.97 -15.59 10.43
N PHE A 58 3.24 -16.09 9.40
CA PHE A 58 3.58 -15.82 7.98
C PHE A 58 2.38 -15.61 7.00
N ALA A 59 2.00 -14.33 6.85
CA ALA A 59 1.36 -13.62 5.72
C ALA A 59 -0.11 -13.91 5.28
N LEU A 60 -1.05 -13.06 5.75
CA LEU A 60 -1.92 -12.34 4.81
C LEU A 60 -0.98 -11.63 3.81
N PRO A 61 -1.21 -11.70 2.49
CA PRO A 61 -0.25 -11.21 1.51
C PRO A 61 0.23 -9.80 1.88
N PRO A 62 1.54 -9.47 1.78
CA PRO A 62 2.05 -8.15 2.13
C PRO A 62 1.52 -7.02 1.22
N LEU A 63 0.64 -7.35 0.27
CA LEU A 63 0.00 -6.48 -0.68
C LEU A 63 -1.49 -6.82 -0.67
N LEU A 64 -2.33 -5.79 -0.72
CA LEU A 64 -3.76 -5.94 -1.00
C LEU A 64 -3.92 -6.69 -2.33
N THR A 65 -4.85 -7.64 -2.41
CA THR A 65 -5.18 -8.24 -3.70
C THR A 65 -5.92 -7.23 -4.57
N ASP A 66 -5.98 -7.48 -5.88
CA ASP A 66 -6.71 -6.60 -6.79
C ASP A 66 -8.21 -6.54 -6.43
N GLU A 67 -8.76 -7.63 -5.88
CA GLU A 67 -10.12 -7.68 -5.34
C GLU A 67 -10.28 -6.81 -4.09
N ASP A 68 -9.33 -6.87 -3.14
CA ASP A 68 -9.32 -6.02 -1.96
C ASP A 68 -9.25 -4.53 -2.36
N ILE A 69 -8.40 -4.21 -3.33
CA ILE A 69 -8.28 -2.85 -3.88
C ILE A 69 -9.58 -2.43 -4.57
N ALA A 70 -10.23 -3.31 -5.33
CA ALA A 70 -11.50 -3.01 -5.99
C ALA A 70 -12.62 -2.75 -4.97
N GLU A 71 -12.68 -3.52 -3.90
CA GLU A 71 -13.65 -3.32 -2.82
C GLU A 71 -13.39 -2.01 -2.07
N ILE A 72 -12.13 -1.70 -1.76
CA ILE A 72 -11.74 -0.40 -1.17
C ILE A 72 -12.11 0.74 -2.11
N LEU A 73 -11.81 0.65 -3.41
CA LEU A 73 -12.14 1.69 -4.39
C LEU A 73 -13.66 1.92 -4.49
N SER A 74 -14.48 0.89 -4.26
CA SER A 74 -15.94 1.01 -4.27
C SER A 74 -16.49 1.82 -3.08
N SER A 75 -15.77 1.85 -1.95
CA SER A 75 -16.23 2.44 -0.68
C SER A 75 -15.45 3.69 -0.25
N ILE A 76 -14.22 3.88 -0.73
CA ILE A 76 -13.32 4.95 -0.29
C ILE A 76 -13.85 6.35 -0.60
N GLY A 77 -14.65 6.51 -1.67
CA GLY A 77 -15.27 7.78 -2.02
C GLY A 77 -16.24 8.26 -0.96
N ASP A 78 -17.12 7.38 -0.50
CA ASP A 78 -18.11 7.67 0.56
C ASP A 78 -17.41 7.95 1.90
N LEU A 79 -16.44 7.10 2.27
CA LEU A 79 -15.63 7.31 3.48
C LEU A 79 -14.92 8.67 3.48
N THR A 80 -14.34 9.05 2.33
CA THR A 80 -13.66 10.35 2.18
C THR A 80 -14.65 11.51 2.24
N SER A 81 -15.85 11.37 1.65
CA SER A 81 -16.91 12.38 1.74
C SER A 81 -17.32 12.61 3.19
N TRP A 82 -17.65 11.53 3.91
CA TRP A 82 -18.05 11.59 5.31
C TRP A 82 -16.96 12.17 6.20
N ALA A 83 -15.69 11.80 5.99
CA ALA A 83 -14.57 12.37 6.73
C ALA A 83 -14.44 13.89 6.48
N ASN A 84 -14.62 14.33 5.23
CA ASN A 84 -14.62 15.76 4.87
C ASN A 84 -15.81 16.50 5.48
N GLU A 85 -17.00 15.88 5.51
CA GLU A 85 -18.20 16.45 6.15
C GLU A 85 -18.01 16.64 7.66
N ILE A 86 -17.42 15.65 8.35
CA ILE A 86 -17.06 15.78 9.77
C ILE A 86 -16.07 16.92 9.96
N MET A 87 -15.04 16.99 9.11
CA MET A 87 -14.03 18.05 9.21
C MET A 87 -14.65 19.43 8.98
N ALA A 88 -15.53 19.57 8.00
CA ALA A 88 -16.26 20.81 7.71
C ALA A 88 -17.15 21.21 8.89
N TYR A 89 -17.94 20.27 9.43
CA TYR A 89 -18.79 20.50 10.58
C TYR A 89 -17.97 20.91 11.82
N ALA A 90 -16.90 20.18 12.14
CA ALA A 90 -16.06 20.46 13.30
C ALA A 90 -15.37 21.82 13.17
N THR A 91 -14.94 22.19 11.96
CA THR A 91 -14.32 23.48 11.67
C THR A 91 -15.32 24.62 11.76
N ASP A 92 -16.50 24.48 11.16
CA ASP A 92 -17.58 25.47 11.21
C ASP A 92 -18.04 25.71 12.65
N ALA A 93 -18.28 24.64 13.41
CA ALA A 93 -18.62 24.71 14.82
C ALA A 93 -17.54 25.44 15.64
N ALA A 94 -16.27 25.22 15.34
CA ALA A 94 -15.17 25.86 16.06
C ALA A 94 -14.96 27.33 15.67
N VAL A 95 -15.09 27.66 14.38
CA VAL A 95 -14.83 29.01 13.85
C VAL A 95 -16.03 29.94 14.06
N ASN A 96 -17.24 29.49 13.74
CA ASN A 96 -18.44 30.33 13.72
C ASN A 96 -19.27 30.22 15.01
N HIS A 97 -19.22 29.06 15.68
CA HIS A 97 -20.02 28.80 16.88
C HIS A 97 -19.19 28.71 18.17
N GLY A 98 -17.87 28.90 18.09
CA GLY A 98 -16.96 28.93 19.25
C GLY A 98 -16.82 27.60 19.99
N LYS A 99 -17.15 26.47 19.36
CA LYS A 99 -17.04 25.14 19.97
C LYS A 99 -15.58 24.67 20.01
N GLU A 100 -15.14 24.20 21.17
CA GLU A 100 -13.81 23.63 21.34
C GLU A 100 -13.83 22.09 21.27
N TRP A 101 -12.83 21.51 20.61
CA TRP A 101 -12.64 20.06 20.52
C TRP A 101 -11.37 19.67 21.28
N PRO A 102 -11.42 18.72 22.23
CA PRO A 102 -10.24 18.33 23.01
C PRO A 102 -9.07 17.90 22.12
N GLY A 103 -7.91 18.52 22.32
CA GLY A 103 -6.69 18.27 21.53
C GLY A 103 -6.57 19.05 20.21
N PHE A 104 -7.57 19.87 19.86
CA PHE A 104 -7.55 20.69 18.65
C PHE A 104 -7.57 22.19 19.01
N LYS A 105 -6.98 23.02 18.13
CA LYS A 105 -7.05 24.48 18.23
C LYS A 105 -7.39 25.08 16.87
N VAL A 106 -8.17 26.15 16.87
CA VAL A 106 -8.42 26.95 15.66
C VAL A 106 -7.21 27.83 15.40
N VAL A 107 -6.68 27.76 14.18
CA VAL A 107 -5.58 28.60 13.73
C VAL A 107 -5.94 29.26 12.41
N ALA A 108 -5.44 30.47 12.17
CA ALA A 108 -5.49 31.04 10.84
C ALA A 108 -4.74 30.10 9.88
N SER A 109 -5.36 29.77 8.74
CA SER A 109 -4.70 29.02 7.67
C SER A 109 -3.40 29.71 7.26
N ARG A 110 -2.45 28.95 6.73
CA ARG A 110 -1.16 29.48 6.27
C ARG A 110 -1.40 30.63 5.28
N SER A 111 -1.09 31.85 5.69
CA SER A 111 -1.12 33.00 4.80
C SER A 111 -0.06 32.83 3.72
N ASN A 112 -0.46 32.54 2.49
CA ASN A 112 0.47 32.56 1.37
C ASN A 112 0.80 34.02 1.04
N ARG A 113 2.07 34.41 1.21
CA ARG A 113 2.55 35.72 0.75
C ARG A 113 2.44 35.75 -0.77
N LYS A 114 1.76 36.76 -1.29
CA LYS A 114 1.66 37.04 -2.72
C LYS A 114 2.15 38.46 -2.95
N TYR A 115 2.76 38.71 -4.11
CA TYR A 115 3.12 40.07 -4.49
C TYR A 115 1.83 40.89 -4.63
N LYS A 116 1.78 42.03 -3.94
CA LYS A 116 0.64 42.96 -4.01
C LYS A 116 0.52 43.57 -5.40
N ASP A 117 1.66 43.89 -5.99
CA ASP A 117 1.80 44.41 -7.35
C ASP A 117 3.13 43.93 -7.92
N GLU A 118 3.08 43.04 -8.91
CA GLU A 118 4.27 42.44 -9.53
C GLU A 118 5.16 43.46 -10.24
N LYS A 119 4.61 44.60 -10.69
CA LYS A 119 5.38 45.65 -11.38
C LYS A 119 6.15 46.49 -10.39
N LEU A 120 5.50 46.93 -9.32
CA LEU A 120 6.19 47.64 -8.24
C LEU A 120 7.26 46.74 -7.61
N VAL A 121 7.01 45.43 -7.53
CA VAL A 121 8.01 44.45 -7.11
C VAL A 121 9.15 44.34 -8.12
N ALA A 122 8.85 44.25 -9.42
CA ALA A 122 9.85 44.20 -10.48
C ALA A 122 10.72 45.46 -10.53
N GLU A 123 10.13 46.65 -10.44
CA GLU A 123 10.82 47.94 -10.42
C GLU A 123 11.65 48.11 -9.15
N ALA A 124 11.09 47.77 -7.99
CA ALA A 124 11.84 47.78 -6.74
C ALA A 124 13.01 46.80 -6.80
N ALA A 125 12.81 45.62 -7.39
CA ALA A 125 13.85 44.61 -7.54
C ALA A 125 14.93 45.05 -8.53
N ILE A 126 14.57 45.57 -9.71
CA ILE A 126 15.52 46.10 -10.71
C ILE A 126 16.29 47.30 -10.13
N LYS A 127 15.62 48.23 -9.43
CA LYS A 127 16.24 49.38 -8.77
C LYS A 127 17.18 48.95 -7.65
N ALA A 128 16.88 47.85 -6.97
CA ALA A 128 17.76 47.20 -6.00
C ALA A 128 18.86 46.34 -6.65
N GLY A 129 18.96 46.32 -7.99
CA GLY A 129 20.02 45.63 -8.73
C GLY A 129 19.69 44.18 -9.13
N TYR A 130 18.46 43.71 -8.92
CA TYR A 130 18.02 42.37 -9.32
C TYR A 130 17.46 42.37 -10.75
N SER A 131 18.15 41.71 -11.68
CA SER A 131 17.81 41.66 -13.11
C SER A 131 17.07 40.38 -13.56
N HIS A 132 17.11 39.30 -12.77
CA HIS A 132 16.52 38.00 -13.09
C HIS A 132 15.30 37.67 -12.22
N ILE A 133 14.31 38.55 -12.26
CA ILE A 133 13.12 38.53 -11.40
C ILE A 133 11.96 37.69 -11.96
N TYR A 134 12.08 37.25 -13.21
CA TYR A 134 11.07 36.46 -13.91
C TYR A 134 11.52 35.02 -14.12
N ARG A 135 10.58 34.08 -14.07
CA ARG A 135 10.81 32.67 -14.40
C ARG A 135 10.80 32.48 -15.91
N GLN A 136 11.97 32.18 -16.50
CA GLN A 136 12.07 31.78 -17.92
C GLN A 136 11.82 30.28 -18.05
N SER A 137 10.99 29.86 -19.02
CA SER A 137 10.72 28.45 -19.31
C SER A 137 10.87 28.13 -20.79
N LEU A 138 11.35 26.93 -21.09
CA LEU A 138 11.50 26.43 -22.45
C LEU A 138 10.15 26.31 -23.17
N ILE A 139 10.16 26.52 -24.49
CA ILE A 139 8.97 26.31 -25.32
C ILE A 139 8.71 24.82 -25.54
N THR A 140 7.47 24.48 -25.87
CA THR A 140 7.06 23.10 -26.11
C THR A 140 7.80 22.46 -27.30
N LEU A 141 8.00 21.13 -27.26
CA LEU A 141 8.78 20.38 -28.25
C LEU A 141 8.32 20.60 -29.69
N THR A 142 7.01 20.50 -29.95
CA THR A 142 6.45 20.74 -31.29
C THR A 142 6.73 22.16 -31.80
N LYS A 143 6.87 23.13 -30.90
CA LYS A 143 7.18 24.52 -31.26
C LYS A 143 8.68 24.69 -31.52
N MET A 144 9.53 24.03 -30.74
CA MET A 144 10.95 23.94 -31.06
C MET A 144 11.18 23.24 -32.42
N GLU A 145 10.50 22.12 -32.70
CA GLU A 145 10.57 21.38 -33.97
C GLU A 145 10.24 22.25 -35.18
N LYS A 146 9.20 23.09 -35.07
CA LYS A 146 8.84 24.02 -36.13
C LYS A 146 9.85 25.15 -36.28
N LEU A 147 10.42 25.65 -35.18
CA LEU A 147 11.35 26.78 -35.18
C LEU A 147 12.67 26.47 -35.89
N MET A 148 13.23 25.28 -35.64
CA MET A 148 14.51 24.88 -36.25
C MET A 148 14.36 23.85 -37.36
N THR A 149 13.13 23.47 -37.74
CA THR A 149 12.75 22.34 -38.61
C THR A 149 13.04 20.98 -37.99
N LYS A 150 12.22 19.96 -38.29
CA LYS A 150 12.36 18.62 -37.71
C LYS A 150 13.74 17.99 -37.92
N ALA A 151 14.39 18.27 -39.05
CA ALA A 151 15.73 17.77 -39.34
C ALA A 151 16.77 18.36 -38.39
N LYS A 152 16.90 19.69 -38.30
CA LYS A 152 17.87 20.31 -37.37
C LYS A 152 17.44 20.17 -35.91
N PHE A 153 16.15 20.06 -35.63
CA PHE A 153 15.66 19.76 -34.29
C PHE A 153 16.12 18.38 -33.84
N ASN A 154 16.00 17.36 -34.68
CA ASN A 154 16.47 16.01 -34.35
C ASN A 154 18.00 15.95 -34.31
N GLU A 155 18.69 16.72 -35.16
CA GLU A 155 20.16 16.81 -35.16
C GLU A 155 20.70 17.50 -33.89
N ILE A 156 20.10 18.63 -33.48
CA ILE A 156 20.59 19.48 -32.39
C ILE A 156 20.00 19.06 -31.03
N LEU A 157 18.69 18.78 -31.00
CA LEU A 157 17.94 18.50 -29.78
C LEU A 157 17.42 17.06 -29.71
N GLY A 158 17.49 16.26 -30.77
CA GLY A 158 16.97 14.89 -30.79
C GLY A 158 17.65 13.97 -29.78
N GLY A 159 18.96 14.14 -29.56
CA GLY A 159 19.69 13.46 -28.48
C GLY A 159 19.37 13.98 -27.08
N LEU A 160 18.67 15.11 -26.96
CA LEU A 160 18.28 15.76 -25.70
C LEU A 160 16.78 15.59 -25.38
N ILE A 161 16.05 14.79 -26.18
CA ILE A 161 14.62 14.56 -26.01
C ILE A 161 14.41 13.09 -25.68
N ILE A 162 13.88 12.86 -24.49
CA ILE A 162 13.46 11.53 -24.05
C ILE A 162 11.97 11.41 -24.36
N LYS A 163 11.59 10.35 -25.07
CA LYS A 163 10.20 9.93 -25.16
C LYS A 163 9.98 8.84 -24.11
N PRO A 164 9.58 9.19 -22.88
CA PRO A 164 9.30 8.17 -21.89
C PRO A 164 8.17 7.28 -22.42
N PRO A 165 8.24 5.96 -22.17
CA PRO A 165 7.10 5.10 -22.47
C PRO A 165 5.87 5.67 -21.75
N GLY A 166 4.74 5.76 -22.46
CA GLY A 166 3.51 6.28 -21.88
C GLY A 166 3.14 5.47 -20.63
N LYS A 167 2.71 6.16 -19.57
CA LYS A 167 2.34 5.51 -18.31
C LYS A 167 1.27 4.45 -18.60
N PRO A 168 1.49 3.16 -18.26
CA PRO A 168 0.47 2.14 -18.37
C PRO A 168 -0.75 2.55 -17.55
N SER A 169 -1.94 2.45 -18.14
CA SER A 169 -3.21 2.79 -17.49
C SER A 169 -4.17 1.62 -17.63
N LEU A 170 -4.76 1.18 -16.53
CA LEU A 170 -5.75 0.12 -16.52
C LEU A 170 -7.01 0.62 -17.24
N VAL A 171 -7.34 0.00 -18.37
CA VAL A 171 -8.51 0.33 -19.19
C VAL A 171 -9.43 -0.88 -19.30
N PRO A 172 -10.75 -0.72 -19.44
CA PRO A 172 -11.68 -1.84 -19.62
C PRO A 172 -11.37 -2.64 -20.88
N ILE A 173 -11.70 -3.94 -20.89
CA ILE A 173 -11.42 -4.91 -21.99
C ILE A 173 -12.03 -4.49 -23.35
N SER A 174 -13.04 -3.60 -23.34
CA SER A 174 -13.60 -3.02 -24.55
C SER A 174 -12.68 -2.00 -25.24
N ASP A 175 -11.58 -1.59 -24.62
CA ASP A 175 -10.60 -0.68 -25.22
C ASP A 175 -9.84 -1.38 -26.36
N LYS A 176 -9.68 -0.69 -27.49
CA LYS A 176 -9.12 -1.25 -28.73
C LYS A 176 -7.59 -1.22 -28.78
N ARG A 177 -6.92 -0.60 -27.80
CA ARG A 177 -5.46 -0.47 -27.78
C ARG A 177 -4.83 -1.82 -27.44
N ALA A 178 -3.74 -2.16 -28.13
CA ALA A 178 -3.04 -3.42 -27.92
C ALA A 178 -2.46 -3.49 -26.50
N GLU A 179 -2.66 -4.64 -25.85
CA GLU A 179 -2.10 -4.94 -24.54
C GLU A 179 -0.56 -4.89 -24.59
N ILE A 180 0.05 -4.25 -23.60
CA ILE A 180 1.51 -4.13 -23.51
C ILE A 180 2.03 -5.24 -22.57
N ASN A 181 2.84 -6.18 -23.06
CA ASN A 181 3.53 -7.19 -22.25
C ASN A 181 4.73 -6.56 -21.50
N THR A 182 4.71 -6.52 -20.16
CA THR A 182 5.69 -5.78 -19.34
C THR A 182 6.91 -6.58 -18.85
N SER A 183 7.19 -7.77 -19.38
CA SER A 183 8.31 -8.60 -18.93
C SER A 183 9.64 -8.30 -19.66
N SER A 184 10.34 -7.24 -19.28
CA SER A 184 11.82 -7.25 -19.31
C SER A 184 12.42 -6.34 -18.23
N ALA A 185 13.26 -6.93 -17.39
CA ALA A 185 13.85 -6.43 -16.14
C ALA A 185 14.80 -5.21 -16.26
N LYS A 186 14.70 -4.39 -17.32
CA LYS A 186 15.54 -3.20 -17.50
C LYS A 186 14.88 -1.89 -17.08
N ASN A 187 13.57 -1.89 -16.80
CA ASN A 187 12.83 -0.66 -16.49
C ASN A 187 12.72 -0.34 -14.99
N ASP A 188 13.17 -1.23 -14.10
CA ASP A 188 13.03 -1.04 -12.65
C ASP A 188 14.12 -0.17 -12.00
N PHE A 189 15.17 0.23 -12.74
CA PHE A 189 16.35 0.93 -12.19
C PHE A 189 16.72 2.25 -12.87
N MET A 190 15.74 3.09 -13.19
CA MET A 190 16.04 4.50 -13.47
C MET A 190 15.25 5.40 -12.51
N GLU A 191 15.89 5.67 -11.37
CA GLU A 191 15.47 6.60 -10.33
C GLU A 191 15.09 7.97 -10.90
N VAL A 192 14.06 8.53 -10.28
CA VAL A 192 13.62 9.91 -10.45
C VAL A 192 14.73 10.86 -9.99
N MET A 193 15.32 11.60 -10.94
CA MET A 193 15.96 12.90 -10.70
C MET A 193 15.58 13.88 -11.80
#